data_AF-A0A101PPH0-F1
#
_entry.id   AF-A0A101PPH0-F1
#
_cell.length_a   1.000
_cell.length_b   1.000
_cell.length_c   1.000
_cell.angle_alpha   90.00
_cell.angle_beta   90.00
_cell.angle_gamma   90.00
#
_symmetry.space_group_name_H-M   'P 1'
#
loop_
_entity.id
_entity.type
_entity.pdbx_description
1 polymer ?
#
loop_
_entity_poly.entity_id
_entity_poly.type
_entity_poly.pdbx_seq_one_letter_code
_entity_poly.pdbx_strand_id
1 'polypeptide(L)'
;MRLEVHVESATREIRSLYGWLRSDPDVRTTFTADPQTNAAPRPGEMGTTLDVLALVTGNGWSAASFVLALATWRRTRPQRPQVEIRRGDTVIVLTDCSPEQIQHATRMLEAAVGEDTGT
;
A
#
# COMPACT_ATOMS: atom_id res chain seq x y z
N MET A 1 3.91 7.94 10.94
CA MET A 1 4.60 7.83 9.63
C MET A 1 3.55 7.73 8.52
N ARG A 2 3.83 8.18 7.28
CA ARG A 2 2.87 8.16 6.16
C ARG A 2 3.33 7.19 5.07
N LEU A 3 2.39 6.38 4.58
CA LEU A 3 2.52 5.46 3.46
C LEU A 3 1.51 5.84 2.39
N GLU A 4 1.87 5.70 1.13
CA GLU A 4 0.98 5.90 0.00
C GLU A 4 0.89 4.59 -0.78
N VAL A 5 -0.31 4.13 -1.09
CA VAL A 5 -0.53 2.93 -1.89
C VAL A 5 -1.19 3.32 -3.18
N HIS A 6 -0.49 3.12 -4.28
CA HIS A 6 -0.96 3.37 -5.63
C HIS A 6 -1.48 2.05 -6.20
N VAL A 7 -2.69 2.06 -6.74
CA VAL A 7 -3.29 0.89 -7.38
C VAL A 7 -3.60 1.24 -8.82
N GLU A 8 -3.10 0.41 -9.74
CA GLU A 8 -3.40 0.53 -11.16
C GLU A 8 -4.84 0.05 -11.43
N SER A 9 -5.84 0.92 -11.21
CA SER A 9 -7.26 0.60 -11.39
C SER A 9 -8.15 1.84 -11.35
N ALA A 10 -9.43 1.68 -11.72
CA ALA A 10 -10.45 2.69 -11.48
C ALA A 10 -10.80 2.80 -9.97
N THR A 11 -11.31 3.97 -9.55
CA THR A 11 -11.60 4.39 -8.16
C THR A 11 -12.44 3.42 -7.31
N ARG A 12 -13.02 2.37 -7.92
CA ARG A 12 -13.70 1.29 -7.21
C ARG A 12 -12.72 0.37 -6.46
N GLU A 13 -11.54 0.12 -7.01
CA GLU A 13 -10.58 -0.80 -6.39
C GLU A 13 -9.95 -0.21 -5.14
N ILE A 14 -9.64 1.09 -5.16
CA ILE A 14 -9.06 1.76 -3.99
C ILE A 14 -10.03 1.80 -2.80
N ARG A 15 -11.34 1.97 -3.04
CA ARG A 15 -12.37 1.85 -2.00
C ARG A 15 -12.49 0.43 -1.48
N SER A 16 -12.33 -0.56 -2.36
CA SER A 16 -12.36 -1.97 -1.98
C SER A 16 -11.11 -2.35 -1.17
N LEU A 17 -9.94 -1.78 -1.48
CA LEU A 17 -8.73 -1.90 -0.67
C LEU A 17 -8.92 -1.26 0.70
N TYR A 18 -9.44 -0.04 0.75
CA TYR A 18 -9.77 0.64 1.99
C TYR A 18 -10.71 -0.21 2.86
N GLY A 19 -11.78 -0.75 2.27
CA GLY A 19 -12.71 -1.65 2.96
C GLY A 19 -12.02 -2.91 3.48
N TRP A 20 -11.16 -3.53 2.68
CA TRP A 20 -10.41 -4.73 3.06
C TRP A 20 -9.44 -4.47 4.22
N LEU A 21 -8.63 -3.41 4.14
CA LEU A 21 -7.69 -3.03 5.20
C LEU A 21 -8.42 -2.71 6.51
N ARG A 22 -9.64 -2.18 6.43
CA ARG A 22 -10.48 -1.91 7.60
C ARG A 22 -11.14 -3.18 8.18
N SER A 23 -11.38 -4.19 7.35
CA SER A 23 -11.88 -5.50 7.80
C SER A 23 -10.80 -6.28 8.56
N ASP A 24 -9.52 -6.06 8.24
CA ASP A 24 -8.41 -6.74 8.89
C ASP A 24 -8.15 -6.16 10.31
N PRO A 25 -8.22 -6.98 11.37
CA PRO A 25 -8.08 -6.52 12.76
C PRO A 25 -6.69 -6.02 13.11
N ASP A 26 -5.65 -6.60 12.51
CA ASP A 26 -4.24 -6.23 12.73
C ASP A 26 -3.96 -4.88 12.08
N VAL A 27 -4.43 -4.70 10.84
CA VAL A 27 -4.23 -3.47 10.08
C VAL A 27 -5.09 -2.33 10.62
N ARG A 28 -6.38 -2.55 10.92
CA ARG A 28 -7.26 -1.46 11.38
C ARG A 28 -6.83 -0.81 12.70
N THR A 29 -6.11 -1.54 13.55
CA THR A 29 -5.68 -1.02 14.86
C THR A 29 -4.34 -0.28 14.79
N THR A 30 -3.53 -0.56 13.75
CA THR A 30 -2.18 -0.01 13.59
C THR A 30 -2.08 1.03 12.47
N PHE A 31 -3.04 1.06 11.55
CA PHE A 31 -3.12 1.98 10.42
C PHE A 31 -4.39 2.82 10.47
N THR A 32 -4.23 4.14 10.36
CA THR A 32 -5.33 5.05 10.08
C THR A 32 -5.29 5.42 8.61
N ALA A 33 -6.24 4.89 7.83
CA ALA A 33 -6.37 5.21 6.43
C ALA A 33 -7.06 6.56 6.24
N ASP A 34 -6.42 7.49 5.53
CA ASP A 34 -6.99 8.79 5.23
C ASP A 34 -7.75 8.71 3.89
N PRO A 35 -9.09 8.89 3.90
CA PRO A 35 -9.90 8.76 2.70
C PRO A 35 -9.75 9.95 1.74
N GLN A 36 -8.87 10.94 1.97
CA GLN A 36 -8.53 11.96 0.96
C GLN A 36 -7.67 11.35 -0.15
N THR A 37 -8.23 10.37 -0.84
CA THR A 37 -7.66 9.69 -2.01
C THR A 37 -8.33 10.27 -3.25
N ASN A 38 -7.81 11.39 -3.72
CA ASN A 38 -8.06 11.86 -5.08
C ASN A 38 -6.81 12.62 -5.52
N ALA A 39 -5.70 11.90 -5.68
CA ALA A 39 -4.57 12.45 -6.41
C ALA A 39 -5.03 12.58 -7.86
N ALA A 40 -5.40 13.80 -8.26
CA ALA A 40 -5.72 14.10 -9.65
C ALA A 40 -4.57 13.59 -10.53
N PRO A 41 -4.86 12.94 -11.68
CA PRO A 41 -3.81 12.49 -12.59
C PRO A 41 -2.90 13.66 -12.93
N ARG A 42 -1.59 13.47 -12.78
CA ARG A 42 -0.62 14.50 -13.14
C ARG A 42 -0.77 14.76 -14.65
N PRO A 43 -0.98 16.01 -15.09
CA PRO A 43 -1.16 16.30 -16.51
C PRO A 43 0.14 16.00 -17.26
N GLY A 44 0.17 14.87 -17.98
CA GLY A 44 1.34 14.39 -18.73
C GLY A 44 1.50 12.87 -18.76
N GLU A 45 0.89 12.14 -17.82
CA GLU A 45 0.85 10.66 -17.85
C GLU A 45 -0.28 10.19 -18.78
N MET A 46 0.05 10.00 -20.06
CA MET A 46 -0.76 9.16 -20.96
C MET A 46 -0.59 7.70 -20.53
N GLY A 47 -1.50 7.19 -19.69
CA GLY A 47 -1.56 5.77 -19.37
C GLY A 47 -1.84 5.49 -17.91
N THR A 48 -3.07 5.03 -17.66
CA THR A 48 -3.55 4.42 -16.43
C THR A 48 -3.74 5.35 -15.22
N THR A 49 -5.00 5.58 -14.85
CA THR A 49 -5.37 6.27 -13.62
C THR A 49 -4.92 5.43 -12.42
N LEU A 50 -3.82 5.81 -11.76
CA LEU A 50 -3.40 5.22 -10.49
C LEU A 50 -4.16 5.91 -9.36
N ASP A 51 -5.04 5.18 -8.68
CA ASP A 51 -5.70 5.68 -7.46
C ASP A 51 -4.75 5.54 -6.25
N VAL A 52 -4.71 6.56 -5.38
CA VAL A 52 -3.68 6.68 -4.31
C VAL A 52 -4.29 6.69 -2.91
N LEU A 53 -4.17 5.60 -2.17
CA LEU A 53 -4.59 5.52 -0.77
C LEU A 53 -3.47 5.94 0.18
N ALA A 54 -3.69 7.03 0.93
CA ALA A 54 -2.78 7.44 1.99
C ALA A 54 -3.12 6.73 3.31
N LEU A 55 -2.09 6.19 3.96
CA LEU A 55 -2.17 5.48 5.23
C LEU A 55 -1.21 6.13 6.22
N VAL A 56 -1.70 6.38 7.44
CA VAL A 56 -0.87 6.85 8.54
C VAL A 56 -0.63 5.68 9.49
N THR A 57 0.64 5.32 9.68
CA THR A 57 1.07 4.29 10.64
C THR A 57 1.43 4.91 11.99
N GLY A 58 0.92 4.31 13.06
CA GLY A 58 1.30 4.61 14.44
C GLY A 58 2.48 3.75 14.92
N ASN A 59 2.92 3.97 16.18
CA ASN A 59 3.91 3.10 16.81
C ASN A 59 3.34 1.69 16.99
N GLY A 60 4.08 0.66 16.53
CA GLY A 60 3.67 -0.74 16.65
C GLY A 60 2.95 -1.33 15.43
N TRP A 61 3.02 -0.67 14.28
CA TRP A 61 2.57 -1.27 13.02
C TRP A 61 3.52 -2.38 12.54
N SER A 62 2.99 -3.35 11.79
CA SER A 62 3.76 -4.48 11.23
C SER A 62 3.82 -4.36 9.70
N ALA A 63 5.03 -4.21 9.14
CA ALA A 63 5.20 -4.19 7.69
C ALA A 63 4.81 -5.53 7.07
N ALA A 64 5.10 -6.64 7.76
CA ALA A 64 4.74 -7.98 7.32
C ALA A 64 3.22 -8.15 7.21
N SER A 65 2.46 -7.74 8.23
CA SER A 65 1.00 -7.83 8.23
C SER A 65 0.40 -6.97 7.11
N PHE A 66 0.98 -5.80 6.86
CA PHE A 66 0.55 -4.90 5.79
C PHE A 66 0.78 -5.45 4.38
N VAL A 67 2.01 -5.89 4.08
CA VAL A 67 2.34 -6.49 2.78
C VAL A 67 1.51 -7.75 2.55
N LEU A 68 1.28 -8.56 3.59
CA LEU A 68 0.43 -9.73 3.52
C LEU A 68 -1.04 -9.37 3.26
N ALA A 69 -1.57 -8.34 3.91
CA ALA A 69 -2.92 -7.86 3.67
C ALA A 69 -3.10 -7.38 2.22
N LEU A 70 -2.13 -6.64 1.67
CA LEU A 70 -2.12 -6.22 0.26
C LEU A 70 -2.03 -7.42 -0.71
N ALA A 71 -1.14 -8.37 -0.44
CA ALA A 71 -1.01 -9.57 -1.25
C ALA A 71 -2.30 -10.41 -1.25
N THR A 72 -2.95 -10.55 -0.09
CA THR A 72 -4.21 -11.28 0.05
C THR A 72 -5.34 -10.57 -0.68
N TRP A 73 -5.45 -9.25 -0.51
CA TRP A 73 -6.39 -8.41 -1.25
C TRP A 73 -6.22 -8.51 -2.77
N ARG A 74 -4.97 -8.54 -3.26
CA ARG A 74 -4.71 -8.72 -4.70
C ARG A 74 -5.14 -10.09 -5.19
N ARG A 75 -4.91 -11.14 -4.40
CA ARG A 75 -5.30 -12.53 -4.73
C ARG A 75 -6.81 -12.73 -4.78
N THR A 76 -7.60 -11.94 -4.08
CA THR A 76 -9.07 -12.02 -4.19
C THR A 76 -9.61 -11.45 -5.51
N ARG A 77 -8.76 -10.85 -6.36
CA ARG A 77 -9.15 -10.23 -7.63
C ARG A 77 -8.71 -11.04 -8.85
N PRO A 78 -9.59 -11.18 -9.85
CA PRO A 78 -9.26 -11.89 -11.08
C PRO A 78 -8.19 -11.14 -11.91
N GLN A 79 -8.20 -9.80 -11.91
CA GLN A 79 -7.28 -9.00 -12.74
C GLN A 79 -5.93 -8.71 -12.07
N ARG A 80 -5.73 -9.10 -10.80
CA ARG A 80 -4.47 -8.89 -10.05
C ARG A 80 -3.82 -7.52 -10.34
N PRO A 81 -4.46 -6.40 -9.97
CA PRO A 81 -3.97 -5.06 -10.32
C PRO A 81 -2.59 -4.79 -9.72
N GLN A 82 -1.73 -4.06 -10.42
CA GLN A 82 -0.44 -3.61 -9.90
C GLN A 82 -0.65 -2.71 -8.68
N VAL A 83 0.13 -2.98 -7.62
CA VAL A 83 0.06 -2.22 -6.37
C VAL A 83 1.46 -1.69 -6.08
N GLU A 84 1.59 -0.39 -5.93
CA GLU A 84 2.84 0.27 -5.58
C GLU A 84 2.71 0.89 -4.20
N ILE A 85 3.67 0.61 -3.34
CA ILE A 85 3.75 1.15 -1.99
C ILE A 85 4.86 2.18 -2.00
N ARG A 86 4.53 3.42 -1.68
CA ARG A 86 5.46 4.53 -1.61
C ARG A 86 5.59 5.03 -0.18
N ARG A 87 6.84 5.16 0.28
CA ARG A 87 7.21 5.68 1.60
C ARG A 87 8.38 6.62 1.45
N GLY A 88 8.15 7.93 1.54
CA GLY A 88 9.20 8.91 1.28
C GLY A 88 9.82 8.68 -0.11
N ASP A 89 11.11 8.36 -0.15
CA ASP A 89 11.87 8.02 -1.35
C ASP A 89 11.84 6.52 -1.71
N THR A 90 11.36 5.65 -0.82
CA THR A 90 11.24 4.22 -1.08
C THR A 90 9.98 3.92 -1.89
N VAL A 91 10.16 3.26 -3.05
CA VAL A 91 9.06 2.75 -3.89
C VAL A 91 9.17 1.23 -3.97
N ILE A 92 8.09 0.53 -3.63
CA ILE A 92 8.02 -0.93 -3.62
C ILE A 92 6.85 -1.35 -4.52
N VAL A 93 7.15 -2.08 -5.59
CA VAL A 93 6.12 -2.55 -6.53
C VAL A 93 5.79 -4.01 -6.25
N LEU A 94 4.51 -4.27 -5.98
CA LEU A 94 3.94 -5.61 -5.90
C LEU A 94 3.37 -5.99 -7.27
N THR A 95 3.75 -7.16 -7.77
CA THR A 95 3.36 -7.70 -9.08
C THR A 95 2.83 -9.13 -8.93
N ASP A 96 3.68 -10.10 -8.65
CA ASP A 96 3.28 -11.50 -8.53
C ASP A 96 2.80 -11.87 -7.12
N CYS A 97 3.22 -11.11 -6.11
CA CYS A 97 2.97 -11.42 -4.69
C CYS A 97 3.40 -12.86 -4.35
N SER A 98 4.55 -13.27 -4.91
CA SER A 98 5.27 -14.47 -4.53
C SER A 98 5.77 -14.35 -3.09
N PRO A 99 5.98 -15.47 -2.37
CA PRO A 99 6.52 -15.42 -1.02
C PRO A 99 7.87 -14.70 -0.95
N GLU A 100 8.68 -14.76 -2.01
CA GLU A 100 9.95 -14.04 -2.12
C GLU A 100 9.71 -12.53 -2.25
N GLN A 101 8.76 -12.10 -3.09
CA GLN A 101 8.42 -10.69 -3.27
C GLN A 101 7.80 -10.09 -2.00
N ILE A 102 6.95 -10.85 -1.29
CA ILE A 102 6.38 -10.44 0.00
C ILE A 102 7.48 -10.23 1.04
N GLN A 103 8.43 -11.18 1.14
CA GLN A 103 9.56 -11.05 2.06
C GLN A 103 10.48 -9.87 1.71
N HIS A 104 10.74 -9.66 0.41
CA HIS A 104 11.54 -8.54 -0.06
C HIS A 104 10.85 -7.21 0.26
N ALA A 105 9.58 -7.06 -0.10
CA ALA A 105 8.77 -5.87 0.17
C ALA A 105 8.70 -5.57 1.67
N THR A 106 8.50 -6.59 2.50
CA THR A 106 8.51 -6.44 3.96
C THR A 106 9.84 -5.91 4.45
N ARG A 107 10.97 -6.50 4.01
CA ARG A 107 12.31 -6.05 4.41
C ARG A 107 12.62 -4.62 3.98
N MET A 108 12.26 -4.23 2.75
CA MET A 108 12.44 -2.85 2.28
C MET A 108 11.62 -1.88 3.11
N LEU A 109 10.39 -2.26 3.45
CA LEU A 109 9.49 -1.41 4.20
C LEU A 109 9.95 -1.23 5.67
N GLU A 110 10.44 -2.30 6.32
CA GLU A 110 11.06 -2.26 7.64
C GLU A 110 12.37 -1.45 7.64
N ALA A 111 13.23 -1.63 6.62
CA ALA A 111 14.47 -0.87 6.50
C ALA A 111 14.18 0.64 6.41
N ALA A 112 13.19 1.00 5.61
CA ALA A 112 12.78 2.38 5.48
C ALA A 112 12.24 2.94 6.81
N VAL A 113 11.49 2.15 7.62
CA VAL A 113 11.07 2.56 8.98
C VAL A 113 12.26 2.95 9.86
N GLY A 114 13.35 2.19 9.79
CA GLY A 114 14.55 2.43 10.58
C GLY A 114 15.21 3.78 10.27
N GLU A 115 15.13 4.25 9.02
CA GLU A 115 15.76 5.50 8.56
C GLU A 115 15.08 6.77 9.11
N ASP A 116 13.79 6.72 9.46
CA ASP A 116 13.06 7.87 10.05
C ASP A 116 13.49 8.18 11.49
N THR A 117 14.06 7.19 12.19
CA THR A 117 14.40 7.29 13.63
C THR A 117 15.78 7.91 13.88
N GLY A 118 16.50 8.31 12.83
CA GLY A 118 17.82 8.95 12.93
C GLY A 118 17.76 10.44 12.62
N THR A 119 17.33 11.28 13.57
CA THR A 119 17.64 12.72 13.59
C THR A 119 17.76 13.19 15.03
#